data_AF-A0A4U3AYF6-F1
#
_entry.id   AF-A0A4U3AYF6-F1
#
_cell.length_a   1.000
_cell.length_b   1.000
_cell.length_c   1.000
_cell.angle_alpha   90.00
_cell.angle_beta   90.00
_cell.angle_gamma   90.00
#
_symmetry.space_group_name_H-M   'P 1'
#
loop_
_entity.id
_entity.type
_entity.pdbx_description
1 polymer ?
#
loop_
_entity_poly.entity_id
_entity_poly.type
_entity_poly.pdbx_seq_one_letter_code
_entity_poly.pdbx_strand_id
1 'polypeptide(L)'
;MNWVTHKPTFEFDNFSPFIRANTAWLGHLEFAYDLVRFEKPEILVELGTHLGASFFSFCQGVKDGGLATKCFAVDTWTGDGHTGPYGEGVFQIVDKVVNMSYPNIGNLIRSTFDEAVDQFQDGTINLLHIDGYH
;
A
#
# COMPACT_ATOMS: atom_id res chain seq x y z
N MET A 1 21.62 -14.38 1.44
CA MET A 1 21.16 -13.19 0.68
C MET A 1 21.63 -11.96 1.45
N ASN A 2 22.00 -10.88 0.76
CA ASN A 2 22.44 -9.63 1.41
C ASN A 2 21.30 -8.61 1.34
N TRP A 3 20.97 -8.00 2.48
CA TRP A 3 20.04 -6.88 2.53
C TRP A 3 20.73 -5.63 1.97
N VAL A 4 20.08 -4.94 1.03
CA VAL A 4 20.60 -3.72 0.40
C VAL A 4 19.62 -2.60 0.68
N THR A 5 20.10 -1.52 1.27
CA THR A 5 19.30 -0.32 1.57
C THR A 5 19.38 0.70 0.44
N HIS A 6 18.29 1.42 0.20
CA HIS A 6 18.22 2.43 -0.85
C HIS A 6 17.83 3.80 -0.32
N LYS A 7 17.92 4.82 -1.20
CA LYS A 7 17.46 6.19 -0.93
C LYS A 7 16.38 6.55 -1.95
N PRO A 8 15.16 6.02 -1.79
CA PRO A 8 14.09 6.24 -2.75
C PRO A 8 13.57 7.68 -2.70
N THR A 9 12.98 8.10 -3.82
CA THR A 9 12.04 9.22 -3.85
C THR A 9 10.65 8.65 -4.00
N PHE A 10 9.68 9.13 -3.22
CA PHE A 10 8.33 8.59 -3.24
C PHE A 10 7.42 9.47 -4.11
N GLU A 11 6.84 8.91 -5.17
CA GLU A 11 6.02 9.69 -6.10
C GLU A 11 4.75 10.24 -5.47
N PHE A 12 4.22 9.60 -4.42
CA PHE A 12 3.04 10.09 -3.70
C PHE A 12 3.25 11.49 -3.10
N ASP A 13 4.49 11.91 -2.85
CA ASP A 13 4.81 13.25 -2.36
C ASP A 13 4.39 14.36 -3.33
N ASN A 14 4.28 14.05 -4.62
CA ASN A 14 3.86 15.00 -5.64
C ASN A 14 2.33 15.24 -5.68
N PHE A 15 1.55 14.43 -4.97
CA PHE A 15 0.08 14.50 -5.00
C PHE A 15 -0.49 15.31 -3.85
N SER A 16 0.02 15.06 -2.64
CA SER A 16 -0.40 15.79 -1.46
C SER A 16 0.61 15.65 -0.31
N PRO A 17 1.16 16.76 0.22
CA PRO A 17 2.02 16.69 1.40
C PRO A 17 1.27 16.18 2.64
N PHE A 18 -0.07 16.17 2.61
CA PHE A 18 -0.92 15.66 3.67
C PHE A 18 -0.69 14.17 3.95
N ILE A 19 -0.39 13.37 2.91
CA ILE A 19 -0.16 11.92 3.04
C ILE A 19 1.04 11.66 3.95
N ARG A 20 2.18 12.32 3.68
CA ARG A 20 3.40 12.19 4.49
C ARG A 20 3.26 12.79 5.88
N ALA A 21 2.54 13.91 6.00
CA ALA A 21 2.39 14.61 7.27
C ALA A 21 1.50 13.86 8.28
N ASN A 22 0.60 12.97 7.82
CA ASN A 22 -0.40 12.31 8.67
C ASN A 22 -0.26 10.78 8.71
N THR A 23 0.85 10.23 8.21
CA THR A 23 1.09 8.79 8.27
C THR A 23 1.84 8.39 9.53
N ALA A 24 1.41 7.28 10.15
CA ALA A 24 2.18 6.60 11.18
C ALA A 24 3.45 5.91 10.63
N TRP A 25 3.52 5.72 9.31
CA TRP A 25 4.59 4.99 8.63
C TRP A 25 5.81 5.84 8.26
N LEU A 26 5.88 7.11 8.67
CA LEU A 26 6.93 8.02 8.21
C LEU A 26 8.36 7.45 8.41
N GLY A 27 8.63 6.80 9.54
CA GLY A 27 9.92 6.16 9.85
C GLY A 27 10.13 4.79 9.21
N HIS A 28 9.10 4.22 8.57
CA HIS A 28 9.09 2.87 8.01
C HIS A 28 8.98 2.84 6.49
N LEU A 29 8.85 4.00 5.82
CA LEU A 29 8.73 4.05 4.36
C LEU A 29 9.93 3.39 3.67
N GLU A 30 11.16 3.77 4.00
CA GLU A 30 12.36 3.16 3.40
C GLU A 30 12.45 1.66 3.68
N PHE A 31 12.00 1.21 4.86
CA PHE A 31 11.91 -0.21 5.19
C PHE A 31 10.93 -0.96 4.29
N ALA A 32 9.70 -0.47 4.10
CA ALA A 32 8.72 -1.08 3.20
C ALA A 32 9.25 -1.18 1.76
N TYR A 33 9.89 -0.11 1.30
CA TYR A 33 10.51 -0.03 -0.02
C TYR A 33 11.61 -1.09 -0.19
N ASP A 34 12.52 -1.22 0.77
CA ASP A 34 13.62 -2.18 0.72
C ASP A 34 13.12 -3.63 0.89
N LEU A 35 12.09 -3.85 1.72
CA LEU A 35 11.50 -5.16 1.97
C LEU A 35 10.96 -5.78 0.70
N VAL A 36 10.10 -5.07 -0.05
CA VAL A 36 9.52 -5.64 -1.27
C VAL A 36 10.58 -5.89 -2.34
N ARG A 37 11.65 -5.08 -2.35
CA ARG A 37 12.78 -5.25 -3.27
C ARG A 37 13.70 -6.40 -2.92
N PHE A 38 13.79 -6.73 -1.64
CA PHE A 38 14.52 -7.88 -1.14
C PHE A 38 13.72 -9.17 -1.35
N GLU A 39 12.48 -9.21 -0.88
CA GLU A 39 11.61 -10.40 -0.91
C GLU A 39 11.09 -10.72 -2.31
N LYS A 40 10.83 -9.69 -3.13
CA LYS A 40 10.27 -9.80 -4.49
C LYS A 40 9.02 -10.69 -4.54
N PRO A 41 7.99 -10.42 -3.70
CA PRO A 41 6.78 -11.22 -3.66
C PRO A 41 6.07 -11.19 -5.03
N GLU A 42 5.41 -12.27 -5.42
CA GLU A 42 4.50 -12.24 -6.57
C GLU A 42 3.23 -11.46 -6.20
N ILE A 43 2.67 -11.75 -5.03
CA ILE A 43 1.48 -11.07 -4.48
C ILE A 43 1.82 -10.46 -3.11
N LEU A 44 1.54 -9.16 -3.00
CA LEU A 44 1.56 -8.38 -1.77
C LEU A 44 0.16 -7.87 -1.47
N VAL A 45 -0.33 -8.11 -0.26
CA VAL A 45 -1.63 -7.59 0.21
C VAL A 45 -1.42 -6.75 1.46
N GLU A 46 -2.00 -5.55 1.49
CA GLU A 46 -2.12 -4.71 2.67
C GLU A 46 -3.58 -4.66 3.14
N LEU A 47 -3.78 -4.88 4.44
CA LEU A 47 -5.07 -4.74 5.12
C LEU A 47 -5.03 -3.46 5.97
N GLY A 48 -5.93 -2.52 5.70
CA GLY A 48 -5.99 -1.21 6.37
C GLY A 48 -5.05 -0.20 5.74
N THR A 49 -5.43 0.32 4.57
CA THR A 49 -4.57 1.22 3.77
C THR A 49 -4.73 2.70 4.12
N HIS A 50 -5.91 3.13 4.56
CA HIS A 50 -6.19 4.54 4.91
C HIS A 50 -5.67 5.54 3.84
N LEU A 51 -4.68 6.40 4.16
CA LEU A 51 -4.06 7.38 3.25
C LEU A 51 -2.99 6.78 2.31
N GLY A 52 -2.65 5.51 2.47
CA GLY A 52 -1.86 4.72 1.53
C GLY A 52 -0.34 4.86 1.61
N ALA A 53 0.23 5.55 2.60
CA ALA A 53 1.68 5.83 2.62
C ALA A 53 2.56 4.56 2.62
N SER A 54 2.22 3.54 3.42
CA SER A 54 2.89 2.23 3.42
C SER A 54 2.71 1.52 2.07
N PHE A 55 1.48 1.44 1.57
CA PHE A 55 1.15 0.86 0.27
C PHE A 55 1.92 1.49 -0.89
N PHE A 56 1.98 2.82 -0.94
CA PHE A 56 2.72 3.55 -1.96
C PHE A 56 4.22 3.29 -1.85
N SER A 57 4.74 3.12 -0.63
CA SER A 57 6.15 2.76 -0.44
C SER A 57 6.46 1.39 -1.04
N PHE A 58 5.61 0.39 -0.80
CA PHE A 58 5.73 -0.92 -1.45
C PHE A 58 5.62 -0.80 -2.97
N CYS A 59 4.63 -0.08 -3.49
CA CYS A 59 4.45 0.08 -4.93
C CYS A 59 5.64 0.80 -5.59
N GLN A 60 6.23 1.80 -4.92
CA GLN A 60 7.44 2.47 -5.38
C GLN A 60 8.62 1.48 -5.44
N GLY A 61 8.79 0.63 -4.43
CA GLY A 61 9.81 -0.41 -4.40
C GLY A 61 9.67 -1.41 -5.56
N VAL A 62 8.44 -1.84 -5.85
CA VAL A 62 8.12 -2.69 -7.00
C VAL A 62 8.47 -2.00 -8.32
N LYS A 63 8.03 -0.74 -8.49
CA LYS A 63 8.26 0.06 -9.70
C LYS A 63 9.74 0.25 -9.97
N ASP A 64 10.48 0.76 -9.00
CA ASP A 64 11.92 1.05 -9.12
C ASP A 64 12.74 -0.23 -9.26
N GLY A 65 12.30 -1.31 -8.63
CA GLY A 65 12.92 -2.64 -8.72
C GLY A 65 12.62 -3.38 -10.03
N GLY A 66 11.69 -2.90 -10.86
CA GLY A 66 11.24 -3.56 -12.08
C GLY A 66 10.64 -4.95 -11.81
N LEU A 67 9.93 -5.12 -10.69
CA LEU A 67 9.38 -6.40 -10.27
C LEU A 67 8.02 -6.68 -10.92
N ALA A 68 7.69 -7.96 -11.06
CA ALA A 68 6.37 -8.41 -11.55
C ALA A 68 5.28 -8.42 -10.45
N THR A 69 5.63 -8.01 -9.23
CA THR A 69 4.76 -7.99 -8.05
C THR A 69 3.45 -7.27 -8.30
N LYS A 70 2.35 -7.87 -7.83
CA LYS A 70 1.03 -7.23 -7.73
C LYS A 70 0.77 -6.84 -6.28
N CYS A 71 0.46 -5.56 -6.07
CA CYS A 71 0.13 -5.01 -4.77
C CYS A 71 -1.38 -4.78 -4.69
N PHE A 72 -2.00 -5.23 -3.60
CA PHE A 72 -3.42 -5.04 -3.32
C PHE A 72 -3.59 -4.30 -2.00
N ALA A 73 -4.31 -3.19 -2.03
CA ALA A 73 -4.71 -2.45 -0.84
C ALA A 73 -6.18 -2.75 -0.57
N VAL A 74 -6.47 -3.26 0.64
CA VAL A 74 -7.80 -3.61 1.09
C VAL A 74 -8.20 -2.70 2.24
N ASP A 75 -9.27 -1.95 2.04
CA ASP A 75 -9.85 -1.06 3.03
C ASP A 75 -11.30 -0.78 2.64
N THR A 76 -12.14 -0.35 3.57
CA THR A 76 -13.50 0.10 3.23
C THR A 76 -13.48 1.52 2.65
N TRP A 77 -12.50 2.33 3.07
CA TRP A 77 -12.42 3.77 2.91
C TRP A 77 -13.69 4.53 3.33
N THR A 78 -14.52 3.93 4.20
CA THR A 78 -15.72 4.58 4.77
C THR A 78 -15.42 5.29 6.09
N GLY A 79 -14.21 5.11 6.63
CA GLY A 79 -13.88 5.43 8.03
C GLY A 79 -14.29 4.32 8.98
N ASP A 80 -13.62 4.26 10.12
CA ASP A 80 -13.92 3.35 11.22
C ASP A 80 -14.31 4.11 12.49
N GLY A 81 -14.58 3.38 13.57
CA GLY A 81 -14.97 3.95 14.86
C GLY A 81 -13.89 4.79 15.55
N HIS A 82 -12.62 4.70 15.13
CA HIS A 82 -11.47 5.42 15.70
C HIS A 82 -11.18 6.71 14.94
N THR A 83 -11.49 6.76 13.65
CA THR A 83 -11.10 7.84 12.76
C THR A 83 -12.23 8.79 12.39
N GLY A 84 -13.49 8.37 12.65
CA GLY A 84 -14.68 9.05 12.16
C GLY A 84 -14.90 8.81 10.66
N PRO A 85 -16.05 9.21 10.10
CA PRO A 85 -16.32 9.05 8.67
C PRO A 85 -15.28 9.83 7.86
N TYR A 86 -14.46 9.12 7.10
CA TYR A 86 -13.70 9.76 6.04
C TYR A 86 -14.67 10.12 4.92
N GLY A 87 -14.66 11.37 4.47
CA GLY A 87 -15.30 11.68 3.19
C GLY A 87 -14.60 10.90 2.07
N GLU A 88 -15.29 10.65 0.95
CA GLU A 88 -14.76 10.03 -0.27
C GLU A 88 -13.40 10.61 -0.76
N GLY A 89 -13.01 11.79 -0.26
CA GLY A 89 -11.72 12.42 -0.55
C GLY A 89 -10.50 11.55 -0.20
N VAL A 90 -10.53 10.70 0.83
CA VAL A 90 -9.40 9.80 1.13
C VAL A 90 -9.22 8.78 0.02
N PHE A 91 -10.28 8.04 -0.33
CA PHE A 91 -10.25 7.08 -1.43
C PHE A 91 -9.84 7.75 -2.75
N GLN A 92 -10.40 8.92 -3.06
CA GLN A 92 -10.06 9.65 -4.29
C GLN A 92 -8.58 10.02 -4.39
N ILE A 93 -7.94 10.39 -3.27
CA ILE A 93 -6.49 10.67 -3.24
C ILE A 93 -5.72 9.37 -3.51
N VAL A 94 -6.09 8.28 -2.83
CA VAL A 94 -5.40 6.98 -2.99
C VAL A 94 -5.53 6.44 -4.40
N ASP A 95 -6.75 6.41 -4.93
CA ASP A 95 -7.06 6.01 -6.31
C ASP A 95 -6.27 6.84 -7.33
N LYS A 96 -6.22 8.15 -7.14
CA LYS A 96 -5.43 9.03 -8.02
C LYS A 96 -3.94 8.70 -7.99
N VAL A 97 -3.35 8.50 -6.80
CA VAL A 97 -1.93 8.12 -6.67
C VAL A 97 -1.67 6.78 -7.35
N VAL A 98 -2.48 5.76 -7.07
CA VAL A 98 -2.32 4.42 -7.64
C VAL A 98 -2.42 4.44 -9.16
N ASN A 99 -3.46 5.06 -9.72
CA ASN A 99 -3.68 5.08 -11.16
C ASN A 99 -2.63 5.90 -11.91
N MET A 100 -2.12 6.98 -11.32
CA MET A 100 -1.12 7.84 -11.99
C MET A 100 0.32 7.33 -11.83
N SER A 101 0.68 6.78 -10.66
CA SER A 101 2.05 6.36 -10.37
C SER A 101 2.29 4.87 -10.55
N TYR A 102 1.27 4.03 -10.33
CA TYR A 102 1.39 2.58 -10.19
C TYR A 102 0.35 1.75 -11.00
N PRO A 103 -0.05 2.13 -12.24
CA PRO A 103 -1.23 1.58 -12.95
C PRO A 103 -1.20 0.07 -13.27
N ASN A 104 -0.02 -0.57 -13.21
CA ASN A 104 0.12 -2.01 -13.45
C ASN A 104 0.61 -2.77 -12.20
N ILE A 105 0.68 -2.09 -11.06
CA ILE A 105 1.27 -2.59 -9.81
C ILE A 105 0.23 -2.59 -8.71
N GLY A 106 -0.35 -1.42 -8.41
CA GLY A 106 -1.29 -1.23 -7.31
C GLY A 106 -2.74 -1.48 -7.75
N ASN A 107 -3.49 -2.19 -6.91
CA ASN A 107 -4.90 -2.52 -7.11
C ASN A 107 -5.64 -2.19 -5.82
N LEU A 108 -6.78 -1.49 -5.93
CA LEU A 108 -7.59 -1.09 -4.78
C LEU A 108 -8.82 -1.98 -4.66
N ILE A 109 -9.04 -2.57 -3.49
CA ILE A 109 -10.19 -3.40 -3.18
C ILE A 109 -11.00 -2.73 -2.07
N ARG A 110 -12.10 -2.05 -2.44
CA ARG A 110 -13.02 -1.42 -1.50
C ARG A 110 -13.93 -2.48 -0.86
N SER A 111 -13.49 -3.10 0.22
CA SER A 111 -14.26 -4.12 0.95
C SER A 111 -13.78 -4.27 2.38
N THR A 112 -14.50 -5.07 3.18
CA THR A 112 -13.96 -5.59 4.44
C THR A 112 -12.88 -6.65 4.18
N PHE A 113 -12.12 -7.02 5.21
CA PHE A 113 -11.10 -8.07 5.12
C PHE A 113 -11.73 -9.45 4.87
N ASP A 114 -12.87 -9.73 5.51
CA ASP A 114 -13.62 -10.98 5.33
C ASP A 114 -14.14 -11.14 3.90
N GLU A 115 -14.53 -10.06 3.24
CA GLU A 115 -14.96 -10.10 1.83
C GLU A 115 -13.77 -10.20 0.86
N ALA A 116 -12.62 -9.61 1.23
CA ALA A 116 -11.44 -9.63 0.38
C ALA A 116 -10.78 -11.00 0.31
N VAL A 117 -10.90 -11.83 1.37
CA VAL A 117 -10.26 -13.15 1.43
C VAL A 117 -10.66 -14.05 0.26
N ASP A 118 -11.92 -13.98 -0.17
CA ASP A 118 -12.47 -14.78 -1.26
C ASP A 118 -11.90 -14.41 -2.64
N GLN A 119 -11.16 -13.29 -2.74
CA GLN A 119 -10.49 -12.86 -3.97
C GLN A 119 -9.08 -13.45 -4.13
N PHE A 120 -8.55 -14.11 -3.09
CA PHE A 120 -7.21 -14.70 -3.08
C PHE A 120 -7.28 -16.21 -2.91
N GLN A 121 -6.43 -16.94 -3.64
CA GLN A 121 -6.30 -18.38 -3.47
C GLN A 121 -5.40 -18.70 -2.26
N ASP A 122 -5.71 -19.79 -1.56
CA ASP A 122 -4.90 -20.27 -0.43
C ASP A 122 -3.41 -20.41 -0.81
N GLY A 123 -2.54 -19.85 0.05
CA GLY A 123 -1.09 -19.94 -0.10
C GLY A 123 -0.48 -19.08 -1.20
N THR A 124 -1.25 -18.19 -1.85
CA THR A 124 -0.75 -17.34 -2.95
C THR A 124 -0.19 -15.98 -2.51
N ILE A 125 -0.61 -15.46 -1.35
CA ILE A 125 -0.07 -14.21 -0.81
C ILE A 125 1.34 -14.46 -0.27
N ASN A 126 2.35 -13.81 -0.85
CA ASN A 126 3.74 -13.98 -0.41
C ASN A 126 4.15 -12.95 0.66
N LEU A 127 3.55 -11.76 0.63
CA LEU A 127 3.71 -10.75 1.67
C LEU A 127 2.33 -10.25 2.11
N LEU A 128 2.00 -10.46 3.38
CA LEU A 128 0.80 -9.90 4.00
C LEU A 128 1.21 -8.81 4.98
N HIS A 129 0.78 -7.59 4.70
CA HIS A 129 0.94 -6.43 5.56
C HIS A 129 -0.37 -6.17 6.31
N ILE A 130 -0.34 -6.17 7.64
CA ILE A 130 -1.51 -5.99 8.50
C ILE A 130 -1.33 -4.66 9.25
N ASP A 131 -2.10 -3.65 8.84
CA ASP A 131 -2.03 -2.28 9.36
C ASP A 131 -3.43 -1.68 9.62
N GLY A 132 -4.44 -2.54 9.70
CA GLY A 132 -5.81 -2.19 10.05
C GLY A 132 -6.14 -2.52 11.50
N TYR A 133 -7.09 -1.80 12.06
CA TYR A 133 -7.71 -2.16 13.33
C TYR A 133 -8.77 -3.26 13.09
N HIS A 134 -8.82 -4.25 13.98
CA HIS A 134 -9.77 -5.38 13.92
C HIS A 134 -11.03 -5.12 14.75
#